data_AF-A0A1F5BG47-F1
#
_entry.id   AF-A0A1F5BG47-F1
#
_cell.length_a   1.000
_cell.length_b   1.000
_cell.length_c   1.000
_cell.angle_alpha   90.00
_cell.angle_beta   90.00
_cell.angle_gamma   90.00
#
_symmetry.space_group_name_H-M   'P 1'
#
loop_
_entity.id
_entity.type
_entity.pdbx_description
1 polymer ?
#
loop_
_entity_poly.entity_id
_entity_poly.type
_entity_poly.pdbx_seq_one_letter_code
_entity_poly.pdbx_strand_id
1 'polypeptide(L)'
;MSYVVVNFADGEERTGKAAFFNIQKATFPLEVETAEGRTEVRTVRLEEVKKIVFLKKEPVAASAVHYETISQSTFASTVAFKLVVEFQDGELMTGSAMKYSPEDKGFFLIPLNPADPSERTYINSSSIKKVDKKRLLGKLLIDDQRISESQLKEALDIQAEQRGKKIGSIMVDETMISRKQLDESLHRQKEKNIKLGELLVEAGYITREQLEKALALQKEYRQKRLGQILVELKYLTPNDICLALASQLGFAWVDLNQTVIPDEIINLLPAEAIKKYEVIPVEIKGKDILVVASSQPQDPDLKKDLRSLADFPLEFVVAFDGYISALIRKHFPDSS
;
A
#
# COMPACT_ATOMS: atom_id res chain seq x y z
N MET A 1 -4.38 -17.61 -9.21
CA MET A 1 -5.07 -17.97 -7.96
C MET A 1 -4.03 -18.03 -6.88
N SER A 2 -4.29 -17.46 -5.72
CA SER A 2 -3.38 -17.50 -4.58
C SER A 2 -3.76 -18.66 -3.67
N TYR A 3 -2.78 -19.36 -3.12
CA TYR A 3 -3.00 -20.27 -2.02
C TYR A 3 -3.31 -19.46 -0.78
N VAL A 4 -4.39 -19.81 -0.09
CA VAL A 4 -4.83 -19.07 1.09
C VAL A 4 -5.16 -20.01 2.24
N VAL A 5 -4.91 -19.51 3.44
CA VAL A 5 -5.41 -20.08 4.70
C VAL A 5 -6.39 -19.07 5.29
N VAL A 6 -7.67 -19.42 5.28
CA VAL A 6 -8.75 -18.60 5.84
C VAL A 6 -8.94 -19.01 7.29
N ASN A 7 -8.70 -18.07 8.20
CA ASN A 7 -8.96 -18.22 9.62
C ASN A 7 -10.28 -17.52 9.93
N PHE A 8 -11.24 -18.26 10.47
CA PHE A 8 -12.56 -17.75 10.84
C PHE A 8 -12.56 -17.23 12.29
N ALA A 9 -13.51 -16.35 12.60
CA ALA A 9 -13.64 -15.74 13.91
C ALA A 9 -14.03 -16.74 15.01
N ASP A 10 -14.61 -17.88 14.63
CA ASP A 10 -14.94 -19.00 15.52
C ASP A 10 -13.77 -19.97 15.75
N GLY A 11 -12.62 -19.73 15.13
CA GLY A 11 -11.43 -20.57 15.21
C GLY A 11 -11.35 -21.68 14.15
N GLU A 12 -12.34 -21.81 13.25
CA GLU A 12 -12.22 -22.72 12.11
C GLU A 12 -11.10 -22.24 11.17
N GLU A 13 -10.37 -23.19 10.57
CA GLU A 13 -9.37 -22.91 9.54
C GLU A 13 -9.71 -23.68 8.26
N ARG A 14 -9.64 -23.00 7.11
CA ARG A 14 -9.78 -23.62 5.79
C ARG A 14 -8.65 -23.23 4.87
N THR A 15 -8.01 -24.22 4.27
CA THR A 15 -6.98 -24.04 3.25
C THR A 15 -7.58 -24.25 1.86
N GLY A 16 -7.20 -23.41 0.89
CA GLY A 16 -7.67 -23.53 -0.48
C GLY A 16 -7.02 -22.55 -1.44
N LYS A 17 -7.62 -22.42 -2.63
CA LYS A 17 -7.20 -21.48 -3.68
C LYS A 17 -8.24 -20.38 -3.82
N ALA A 18 -7.81 -19.12 -3.75
CA ALA A 18 -8.64 -17.96 -4.02
C ALA A 18 -8.24 -17.36 -5.38
N ALA A 19 -9.20 -17.28 -6.31
CA ALA A 19 -8.93 -16.73 -7.64
C ALA A 19 -8.81 -15.19 -7.62
N PHE A 20 -9.65 -14.52 -6.84
CA PHE A 20 -9.65 -13.07 -6.70
C PHE A 20 -10.26 -12.68 -5.36
N PHE A 21 -9.48 -11.98 -4.52
CA PHE A 21 -9.94 -11.47 -3.23
C PHE A 21 -10.12 -9.96 -3.31
N ASN A 22 -11.32 -9.48 -2.96
CA ASN A 22 -11.65 -8.05 -2.96
C ASN A 22 -12.32 -7.68 -1.63
N ILE A 23 -11.67 -6.80 -0.86
CA ILE A 23 -12.14 -6.33 0.46
C ILE A 23 -13.51 -5.64 0.39
N GLN A 24 -13.88 -5.08 -0.76
CA GLN A 24 -15.17 -4.39 -0.93
C GLN A 24 -16.35 -5.36 -1.13
N LYS A 25 -16.08 -6.63 -1.50
CA LYS A 25 -17.12 -7.64 -1.68
C LYS A 25 -17.40 -8.34 -0.36
N ALA A 26 -18.67 -8.54 -0.03
CA ALA A 26 -19.06 -9.26 1.20
C ALA A 26 -18.63 -10.74 1.20
N THR A 27 -18.37 -11.31 0.01
CA THR A 27 -18.00 -12.72 -0.14
C THR A 27 -16.90 -12.92 -1.18
N PHE A 28 -16.20 -14.05 -1.07
CA PHE A 28 -15.27 -14.51 -2.12
C PHE A 28 -15.35 -16.03 -2.30
N PRO A 29 -15.08 -16.54 -3.51
CA PRO A 29 -15.02 -17.98 -3.77
C PRO A 29 -13.67 -18.55 -3.29
N LEU A 30 -13.74 -19.66 -2.56
CA LEU A 30 -12.62 -20.46 -2.10
C LEU A 30 -12.73 -21.87 -2.70
N GLU A 31 -11.76 -22.24 -3.53
CA GLU A 31 -11.63 -23.61 -4.02
C GLU A 31 -10.93 -24.46 -2.97
N VAL A 32 -11.62 -25.49 -2.47
CA VAL A 32 -11.12 -26.42 -1.45
C VAL A 32 -11.00 -27.80 -2.08
N GLU A 33 -9.93 -28.51 -1.74
CA GLU A 33 -9.75 -29.90 -2.15
C GLU A 33 -10.37 -30.81 -1.07
N THR A 34 -11.32 -31.64 -1.48
CA THR A 34 -11.99 -32.59 -0.59
C THR A 34 -11.11 -33.81 -0.33
N ALA A 35 -11.40 -34.56 0.74
CA ALA A 35 -10.68 -35.81 1.06
C ALA A 35 -10.75 -36.87 -0.06
N GLU A 36 -11.70 -36.73 -1.00
CA GLU A 36 -11.87 -37.58 -2.18
C GLU A 36 -11.09 -37.09 -3.41
N GLY A 37 -10.28 -36.04 -3.27
CA GLY A 37 -9.49 -35.44 -4.37
C GLY A 37 -10.30 -34.62 -5.36
N ARG A 38 -11.55 -34.25 -5.01
CA ARG A 38 -12.41 -33.37 -5.83
C ARG A 38 -12.27 -31.93 -5.39
N THR A 39 -12.21 -31.00 -6.35
CA THR A 39 -12.25 -29.55 -6.09
C THR A 39 -13.70 -29.09 -5.91
N GLU A 40 -13.98 -28.41 -4.81
CA GLU A 40 -15.27 -27.78 -4.53
C GLU A 40 -15.10 -26.28 -4.32
N VAL A 41 -15.99 -25.47 -4.91
CA VAL A 41 -16.01 -24.02 -4.69
C VAL A 41 -16.94 -23.70 -3.52
N ARG A 42 -16.38 -23.26 -2.41
CA ARG A 42 -17.11 -22.77 -1.23
C ARG A 42 -17.19 -21.25 -1.28
N THR A 43 -18.35 -20.68 -0.96
CA THR A 43 -18.47 -19.22 -0.81
C THR A 43 -18.15 -18.84 0.64
N VAL A 44 -17.16 -17.98 0.84
CA VAL A 44 -16.74 -17.48 2.16
C VAL A 44 -17.29 -16.07 2.37
N ARG A 45 -17.91 -15.82 3.53
CA ARG A 45 -18.39 -14.48 3.93
C ARG A 45 -17.31 -13.76 4.73
N LEU A 46 -16.97 -12.54 4.35
CA LEU A 46 -15.93 -11.76 5.00
C LEU A 46 -16.22 -11.45 6.47
N GLU A 47 -17.50 -11.29 6.84
CA GLU A 47 -17.92 -11.01 8.22
C GLU A 47 -17.54 -12.13 9.21
N GLU A 48 -17.41 -13.36 8.71
CA GLU A 48 -17.05 -14.55 9.50
C GLU A 48 -15.54 -14.74 9.58
N VAL A 49 -14.77 -14.00 8.79
CA VAL A 49 -13.33 -14.17 8.64
C VAL A 49 -12.59 -13.29 9.64
N LYS A 50 -11.65 -13.90 10.38
CA LYS A 50 -10.69 -13.20 11.23
C LYS A 50 -9.53 -12.63 10.42
N LYS A 51 -8.87 -13.51 9.65
CA LYS A 51 -7.72 -13.18 8.80
C LYS A 51 -7.62 -14.15 7.62
N ILE A 52 -7.01 -13.70 6.53
CA ILE A 52 -6.71 -14.55 5.37
C ILE A 52 -5.23 -14.43 5.07
N VAL A 53 -4.52 -15.54 5.22
CA VAL A 53 -3.09 -15.61 4.96
C VAL A 53 -2.90 -16.04 3.50
N PHE A 54 -2.24 -15.20 2.70
CA PHE A 54 -1.90 -15.51 1.31
C PHE A 54 -0.49 -16.10 1.29
N LEU A 55 -0.33 -17.31 0.78
CA LEU A 55 0.92 -18.07 0.83
C LEU A 55 1.75 -17.86 -0.44
N LYS A 56 3.08 -17.82 -0.27
CA LYS A 56 4.06 -17.75 -1.37
C LYS A 56 4.04 -19.00 -2.25
N LYS A 57 3.68 -20.16 -1.70
CA LYS A 57 3.64 -21.49 -2.35
C LYS A 57 2.54 -22.36 -1.73
N GLU A 58 2.18 -23.46 -2.41
CA GLU A 58 1.24 -24.47 -1.89
C GLU A 58 1.72 -25.04 -0.54
N PRO A 59 0.86 -25.09 0.49
CA PRO A 59 1.25 -25.63 1.79
C PRO A 59 1.37 -27.15 1.75
N VAL A 60 2.41 -27.69 2.38
CA VAL A 60 2.67 -29.15 2.44
C VAL A 60 1.72 -29.85 3.43
N ALA A 61 1.14 -29.12 4.39
CA ALA A 61 0.03 -29.52 5.27
C ALA A 61 -0.54 -28.30 6.01
N ALA A 62 -1.86 -28.27 6.30
CA ALA A 62 -2.52 -27.17 7.01
C ALA A 62 -1.93 -26.89 8.41
N SER A 63 -1.52 -27.94 9.13
CA SER A 63 -0.90 -27.84 10.46
C SER A 63 0.59 -27.46 10.44
N ALA A 64 1.22 -27.31 9.27
CA ALA A 64 2.65 -27.05 9.12
C ALA A 64 3.01 -25.57 8.91
N VAL A 65 2.02 -24.67 8.87
CA VAL A 65 2.24 -23.23 8.70
C VAL A 65 2.51 -22.59 10.07
N HIS A 66 3.79 -22.43 10.41
CA HIS A 66 4.20 -21.63 11.58
C HIS A 66 4.30 -20.16 11.18
N TYR A 67 3.51 -19.31 11.84
CA TYR A 67 3.46 -17.86 11.63
C TYR A 67 4.56 -17.15 12.43
N GLU A 68 5.03 -16.00 11.93
CA GLU A 68 5.98 -15.14 12.66
C GLU A 68 5.45 -14.74 14.05
N THR A 69 6.27 -14.98 15.07
CA THR A 69 6.04 -14.47 16.44
C THR A 69 6.88 -13.22 16.70
N ILE A 70 6.45 -12.35 17.62
CA ILE A 70 7.12 -11.06 17.92
C ILE A 70 8.64 -11.22 18.15
N SER A 71 9.05 -12.31 18.79
CA SER A 71 10.45 -12.62 19.12
C SER A 71 11.32 -12.99 17.92
N GLN A 72 10.71 -13.32 16.77
CA GLN A 72 11.40 -13.81 15.56
C GLN A 72 11.59 -12.73 14.49
N SER A 73 11.14 -11.50 14.76
CA SER A 73 11.17 -10.41 13.79
C SER A 73 12.59 -9.86 13.56
N THR A 74 13.16 -10.14 12.38
CA THR A 74 14.38 -9.49 11.90
C THR A 74 14.03 -8.24 11.10
N PHE A 75 14.71 -7.13 11.41
CA PHE A 75 14.32 -5.79 10.95
C PHE A 75 14.62 -5.58 9.45
N ALA A 76 13.62 -5.83 8.59
CA ALA A 76 13.68 -5.44 7.18
C ALA A 76 13.55 -3.90 6.99
N SER A 77 14.27 -3.39 5.99
CA SER A 77 14.38 -1.98 5.58
C SER A 77 13.10 -1.45 4.92
N THR A 78 12.83 -0.16 5.14
CA THR A 78 11.93 0.74 4.39
C THR A 78 10.50 1.03 4.93
N VAL A 79 9.95 2.15 4.44
CA VAL A 79 8.85 3.00 4.95
C VAL A 79 7.48 2.31 4.87
N ALA A 80 7.16 1.49 5.86
CA ALA A 80 5.82 0.99 6.14
C ALA A 80 5.43 1.27 7.60
N PHE A 81 4.13 1.39 7.91
CA PHE A 81 3.69 1.36 9.30
C PHE A 81 3.96 -0.03 9.84
N LYS A 82 4.86 -0.16 10.82
CA LYS A 82 4.92 -1.40 11.59
C LYS A 82 3.73 -1.40 12.53
N LEU A 83 2.82 -2.33 12.31
CA LEU A 83 1.63 -2.51 13.11
C LEU A 83 1.84 -3.71 14.02
N VAL A 84 1.43 -3.55 15.27
CA VAL A 84 1.14 -4.66 16.17
C VAL A 84 -0.37 -4.71 16.27
N VAL A 85 -0.96 -5.82 15.82
CA VAL A 85 -2.39 -6.07 15.85
C VAL A 85 -2.67 -7.06 16.96
N GLU A 86 -3.49 -6.65 17.92
CA GLU A 86 -4.06 -7.52 18.95
C GLU A 86 -5.48 -7.87 18.53
N PHE A 87 -5.73 -9.16 18.33
CA PHE A 87 -7.06 -9.70 18.03
C PHE A 87 -7.90 -9.83 19.31
N GLN A 88 -9.22 -9.95 19.16
CA GLN A 88 -10.15 -10.10 20.28
C GLN A 88 -9.90 -11.36 21.12
N ASP A 89 -9.36 -12.42 20.52
CA ASP A 89 -8.99 -13.66 21.20
C ASP A 89 -7.59 -13.62 21.84
N GLY A 90 -6.92 -12.47 21.81
CA GLY A 90 -5.59 -12.29 22.38
C GLY A 90 -4.44 -12.72 21.46
N GLU A 91 -4.72 -13.22 20.25
CA GLU A 91 -3.66 -13.43 19.24
C GLU A 91 -2.98 -12.09 18.94
N LEU A 92 -1.65 -12.10 18.85
CA LEU A 92 -0.85 -10.95 18.43
C LEU A 92 -0.23 -11.24 17.07
N MET A 93 -0.37 -10.29 16.14
CA MET A 93 0.28 -10.35 14.83
C MET A 93 1.04 -9.06 14.55
N THR A 94 2.22 -9.20 13.95
CA THR A 94 3.05 -8.07 13.56
C THR A 94 3.28 -8.07 12.07
N GLY A 95 3.32 -6.88 11.48
CA GLY A 95 3.58 -6.75 10.06
C GLY A 95 3.78 -5.30 9.65
N SER A 96 4.23 -5.13 8.42
CA SER A 96 4.27 -3.85 7.74
C SER A 96 2.97 -3.62 6.98
N ALA A 97 2.38 -2.43 7.12
CA ALA A 97 1.25 -1.97 6.31
C ALA A 97 1.61 -0.65 5.63
N MET A 98 1.26 -0.50 4.35
CA MET A 98 1.45 0.76 3.64
C MET A 98 0.44 1.83 4.11
N LYS A 99 -0.79 1.42 4.42
CA LYS A 99 -1.87 2.27 4.94
C LYS A 99 -2.65 1.52 6.01
N TYR A 100 -3.06 2.23 7.06
CA TYR A 100 -4.01 1.73 8.05
C TYR A 100 -4.93 2.85 8.53
N SER A 101 -6.22 2.67 8.27
CA SER A 101 -7.32 3.45 8.85
C SER A 101 -8.14 2.54 9.77
N PRO A 102 -8.43 2.94 11.02
CA PRO A 102 -9.34 2.19 11.89
C PRO A 102 -10.76 2.05 11.33
N GLU A 103 -11.16 2.95 10.43
CA GLU A 103 -12.49 2.98 9.81
C GLU A 103 -12.66 1.97 8.65
N ASP A 104 -11.56 1.44 8.12
CA ASP A 104 -11.62 0.49 7.01
C ASP A 104 -12.12 -0.88 7.51
N LYS A 105 -12.89 -1.61 6.69
CA LYS A 105 -13.38 -2.96 7.03
C LYS A 105 -12.27 -3.98 7.28
N GLY A 106 -11.07 -3.71 6.76
CA GLY A 106 -9.88 -4.51 6.97
C GLY A 106 -8.70 -3.93 6.20
N PHE A 107 -7.53 -4.52 6.40
CA PHE A 107 -6.28 -4.09 5.76
C PHE A 107 -5.33 -5.26 5.59
N PHE A 108 -4.25 -5.06 4.84
CA PHE A 108 -3.19 -6.04 4.66
C PHE A 108 -2.01 -5.76 5.59
N LEU A 109 -1.50 -6.82 6.21
CA LEU A 109 -0.18 -6.88 6.81
C LEU A 109 0.76 -7.72 5.93
N ILE A 110 1.97 -7.22 5.75
CA ILE A 110 3.07 -7.97 5.15
C ILE A 110 3.97 -8.46 6.30
N PRO A 111 4.33 -9.75 6.36
CA PRO A 111 5.24 -10.27 7.38
C PRO A 111 6.56 -9.51 7.39
N LEU A 112 7.17 -9.37 8.56
CA LEU A 112 8.48 -8.71 8.69
C LEU A 112 9.61 -9.69 8.39
N ASN A 113 9.41 -10.98 8.66
CA ASN A 113 10.35 -12.05 8.36
C ASN A 113 10.24 -12.50 6.89
N PRO A 114 11.28 -12.33 6.06
CA PRO A 114 11.28 -12.80 4.67
C PRO A 114 11.10 -14.32 4.51
N ALA A 115 11.42 -15.11 5.55
CA ALA A 115 11.24 -16.55 5.58
C ALA A 115 9.81 -16.99 5.95
N ASP A 116 8.92 -16.07 6.33
CA ASP A 116 7.51 -16.38 6.59
C ASP A 116 6.87 -16.96 5.31
N PRO A 117 6.11 -18.06 5.40
CA PRO A 117 5.47 -18.69 4.23
C PRO A 117 4.39 -17.81 3.59
N SER A 118 3.91 -16.79 4.30
CA SER A 118 2.94 -15.83 3.81
C SER A 118 3.60 -14.68 3.04
N GLU A 119 2.91 -14.27 1.98
CA GLU A 119 3.22 -13.09 1.18
C GLU A 119 2.59 -11.85 1.81
N ARG A 120 1.32 -11.97 2.20
CA ARG A 120 0.53 -10.94 2.90
C ARG A 120 -0.61 -11.60 3.66
N THR A 121 -1.14 -10.90 4.65
CA THR A 121 -2.28 -11.33 5.46
C THR A 121 -3.34 -10.25 5.44
N TYR A 122 -4.54 -10.55 4.96
CA TYR A 122 -5.70 -9.70 5.20
C TYR A 122 -6.15 -9.86 6.65
N ILE A 123 -6.43 -8.74 7.31
CA ILE A 123 -6.98 -8.68 8.67
C ILE A 123 -8.34 -8.02 8.61
N ASN A 124 -9.35 -8.68 9.17
CA ASN A 124 -10.67 -8.09 9.36
C ASN A 124 -10.69 -7.19 10.58
N SER A 125 -11.07 -5.92 10.40
CA SER A 125 -11.12 -4.93 11.46
C SER A 125 -12.10 -5.30 12.58
N SER A 126 -13.18 -6.04 12.27
CA SER A 126 -14.14 -6.48 13.29
C SER A 126 -13.58 -7.50 14.28
N SER A 127 -12.46 -8.15 13.96
CA SER A 127 -11.78 -9.12 14.82
C SER A 127 -10.64 -8.51 15.64
N ILE A 128 -10.39 -7.20 15.49
CA ILE A 128 -9.30 -6.50 16.16
C ILE A 128 -9.77 -5.94 17.50
N LYS A 129 -8.92 -6.08 18.50
CA LYS A 129 -9.04 -5.39 19.79
C LYS A 129 -8.25 -4.09 19.82
N LYS A 130 -7.02 -4.08 19.29
CA LYS A 130 -6.14 -2.91 19.29
C LYS A 130 -5.12 -2.95 18.15
N VAL A 131 -4.73 -1.78 17.64
CA VAL A 131 -3.59 -1.62 16.72
C VAL A 131 -2.62 -0.56 17.22
N ASP A 132 -1.36 -0.95 17.46
CA ASP A 132 -0.27 -0.03 17.81
C ASP A 132 0.54 0.34 16.56
N LYS A 133 0.59 1.64 16.22
CA LYS A 133 1.36 2.17 15.08
C LYS A 133 2.78 2.53 15.51
N LYS A 134 3.81 1.85 14.99
CA LYS A 134 5.22 2.21 15.20
C LYS A 134 5.85 2.71 13.90
N ARG A 135 6.25 3.99 13.84
CA ARG A 135 7.23 4.50 12.85
C ARG A 135 8.62 4.44 13.48
N LEU A 136 9.61 3.84 12.82
CA LEU A 136 10.95 3.66 13.38
C LEU A 136 11.83 4.90 13.14
N LEU A 137 11.61 5.97 13.92
CA LEU A 137 12.49 7.15 13.94
C LEU A 137 13.96 6.76 14.22
N GLY A 138 14.18 5.79 15.12
CA GLY A 138 15.52 5.32 15.47
C GLY A 138 16.30 4.66 14.34
N LYS A 139 15.64 3.94 13.42
CA LYS A 139 16.31 3.27 12.29
C LYS A 139 16.73 4.27 11.21
N LEU A 140 15.91 5.30 10.96
CA LEU A 140 16.27 6.41 10.06
C LEU A 140 17.56 7.11 10.52
N LEU A 141 17.74 7.26 11.83
CA LEU A 141 18.93 7.89 12.39
C LEU A 141 20.19 7.00 12.27
N ILE A 142 20.03 5.67 12.28
CA ILE A 142 21.14 4.73 12.00
C ILE A 142 21.52 4.76 10.53
N ASP A 143 20.52 4.70 9.63
CA ASP A 143 20.77 4.63 8.19
C ASP A 143 21.40 5.93 7.66
N ASP A 144 21.13 7.06 8.31
CA ASP A 144 21.78 8.35 8.05
C ASP A 144 23.14 8.50 8.78
N GLN A 145 23.65 7.45 9.43
CA GLN A 145 24.87 7.43 10.25
C GLN A 145 24.90 8.50 11.37
N ARG A 146 23.72 8.89 11.86
CA ARG A 146 23.57 9.91 12.91
C ARG A 146 23.66 9.34 14.30
N ILE A 147 23.30 8.06 14.46
CA ILE A 147 23.48 7.28 15.68
C ILE A 147 23.96 5.87 15.34
N SER A 148 24.64 5.20 16.26
CA SER A 148 25.00 3.79 16.15
C SER A 148 23.86 2.87 16.60
N GLU A 149 23.97 1.58 16.25
CA GLU A 149 23.05 0.55 16.74
C GLU A 149 23.07 0.43 18.28
N SER A 150 24.22 0.65 18.92
CA SER A 150 24.35 0.66 20.37
C SER A 150 23.60 1.83 21.01
N GLN A 151 23.67 3.02 20.40
CA GLN A 151 22.96 4.22 20.87
C GLN A 151 21.45 4.10 20.68
N LEU A 152 20.98 3.45 19.61
CA LEU A 152 19.55 3.16 19.44
C LEU A 152 19.05 2.20 20.54
N LYS A 153 19.83 1.16 20.86
CA LYS A 153 19.48 0.20 21.89
C LYS A 153 19.34 0.87 23.25
N GLU A 154 20.33 1.69 23.62
CA GLU A 154 20.31 2.48 24.86
C GLU A 154 19.09 3.42 24.94
N ALA A 155 18.77 4.13 23.85
CA ALA A 155 17.59 5.00 23.79
C ALA A 155 16.25 4.24 23.89
N LEU A 156 16.18 3.00 23.39
CA LEU A 156 15.01 2.13 23.50
C LEU A 156 14.84 1.58 24.92
N ASP A 157 15.94 1.24 25.59
CA ASP A 157 15.95 0.77 26.97
C ASP A 157 15.45 1.88 27.92
N ILE A 158 15.93 3.12 27.74
CA ILE A 158 15.44 4.30 28.47
C ILE A 158 13.95 4.58 28.19
N GLN A 159 13.51 4.39 26.94
CA GLN A 159 12.09 4.57 26.57
C GLN A 159 11.18 3.51 27.22
N ALA A 160 11.66 2.27 27.33
CA ALA A 160 10.92 1.18 27.96
C ALA A 160 10.67 1.46 29.45
N GLU A 161 11.62 2.12 30.12
CA GLU A 161 11.52 2.56 31.51
C GLU A 161 10.66 3.83 31.68
N GLN A 162 10.68 4.74 30.70
CA GLN A 162 9.95 6.02 30.74
C GLN A 162 8.76 6.03 29.76
N ARG A 163 7.72 5.25 30.08
CA ARG A 163 6.47 5.19 29.30
C ARG A 163 5.88 6.59 29.10
N GLY A 164 5.89 7.07 27.85
CA GLY A 164 5.30 8.34 27.44
C GLY A 164 6.28 9.30 26.75
N LYS A 165 7.59 9.10 26.89
CA LYS A 165 8.59 9.90 26.16
C LYS A 165 8.81 9.35 24.74
N LYS A 166 8.93 10.26 23.78
CA LYS A 166 9.21 9.93 22.38
C LYS A 166 10.70 9.67 22.21
N ILE A 167 11.07 8.66 21.43
CA ILE A 167 12.49 8.30 21.24
C ILE A 167 13.34 9.45 20.66
N GLY A 168 12.74 10.31 19.81
CA GLY A 168 13.43 11.49 19.28
C GLY A 168 13.72 12.56 20.33
N SER A 169 12.88 12.71 21.36
CA SER A 169 13.20 13.61 22.47
C SER A 169 14.26 13.01 23.37
N ILE A 170 14.19 11.70 23.65
CA ILE A 170 15.21 10.99 24.43
C ILE A 170 16.59 11.13 23.76
N MET A 171 16.70 10.92 22.44
CA MET A 171 17.99 11.05 21.74
C MET A 171 18.55 12.47 21.71
N VAL A 172 17.70 13.49 21.81
CA VAL A 172 18.14 14.88 21.94
C VAL A 172 18.54 15.19 23.38
N ASP A 173 17.75 14.71 24.35
CA ASP A 173 17.97 14.91 25.77
C ASP A 173 19.25 14.19 26.25
N GLU A 174 19.51 12.98 25.73
CA GLU A 174 20.72 12.18 25.96
C GLU A 174 21.91 12.61 25.08
N THR A 175 21.79 13.73 24.35
CA THR A 175 22.83 14.30 23.47
C THR A 175 23.34 13.38 22.34
N MET A 176 22.61 12.30 22.04
CA MET A 176 22.94 11.37 20.97
C MET A 176 22.77 12.00 19.58
N ILE A 177 21.82 12.92 19.43
CA ILE A 177 21.62 13.76 18.23
C ILE A 177 21.29 15.19 18.64
N SER A 178 21.67 16.17 17.84
CA SER A 178 21.22 17.55 18.06
C SER A 178 19.77 17.75 17.59
N ARG A 179 19.08 18.73 18.18
CA ARG A 179 17.71 19.10 17.77
C ARG A 179 17.63 19.52 16.30
N LYS A 180 18.66 20.21 15.81
CA LYS A 180 18.81 20.55 14.39
C LYS A 180 18.94 19.29 13.51
N GLN A 181 19.72 18.30 13.94
CA GLN A 181 19.87 17.03 13.20
C GLN A 181 18.57 16.21 13.18
N LEU A 182 17.79 16.24 14.27
CA LEU A 182 16.46 15.63 14.32
C LEU A 182 15.52 16.31 13.31
N ASP A 183 15.48 17.64 13.31
CA ASP A 183 14.62 18.41 12.41
C ASP A 183 15.00 18.21 10.93
N GLU A 184 16.29 18.15 10.60
CA GLU A 184 16.77 17.87 9.24
C GLU A 184 16.45 16.45 8.77
N SER A 185 16.55 15.44 9.66
CA SER A 185 16.17 14.05 9.32
C SER A 185 14.66 13.91 9.14
N LEU A 186 13.85 14.66 9.91
CA LEU A 186 12.40 14.75 9.70
C LEU A 186 12.04 15.49 8.40
N HIS A 187 12.83 16.50 7.99
CA HIS A 187 12.64 17.18 6.70
C HIS A 187 13.03 16.31 5.50
N ARG A 188 14.15 15.58 5.55
CA ARG A 188 14.56 14.66 4.48
C ARG A 188 13.62 13.47 4.28
N GLN A 189 12.85 13.10 5.30
CA GLN A 189 11.78 12.10 5.19
C GLN A 189 10.72 12.49 4.13
N LYS A 190 10.57 13.78 3.81
CA LYS A 190 9.67 14.26 2.75
C LYS A 190 10.25 14.19 1.33
N GLU A 191 11.55 13.95 1.13
CA GLU A 191 12.21 14.21 -0.17
C GLU A 191 12.91 13.01 -0.85
N LYS A 192 13.00 11.82 -0.25
CA LYS A 192 13.57 10.65 -0.95
C LYS A 192 12.58 10.10 -2.00
N ASN A 193 12.78 10.51 -3.27
CA ASN A 193 12.18 9.92 -4.47
C ASN A 193 12.61 8.44 -4.65
N ILE A 194 12.00 7.53 -3.89
CA ILE A 194 12.12 6.07 -4.15
C ILE A 194 11.47 5.79 -5.50
N LYS A 195 12.11 5.04 -6.41
CA LYS A 195 11.48 4.70 -7.70
C LYS A 195 10.34 3.71 -7.47
N LEU A 196 9.21 3.89 -8.17
CA LEU A 196 8.02 3.02 -8.04
C LEU A 196 8.37 1.53 -8.09
N GLY A 197 9.25 1.13 -9.02
CA GLY A 197 9.67 -0.27 -9.15
C GLY A 197 10.34 -0.84 -7.89
N GLU A 198 11.26 -0.08 -7.29
CA GLU A 198 11.94 -0.48 -6.05
C GLU A 198 10.96 -0.50 -4.88
N LEU A 199 10.07 0.49 -4.79
CA LEU A 199 9.01 0.52 -3.79
C LEU A 199 8.12 -0.74 -3.87
N LEU A 200 7.74 -1.16 -5.07
CA LEU A 200 6.90 -2.33 -5.29
C LEU A 200 7.63 -3.64 -4.93
N VAL A 201 8.94 -3.72 -5.18
CA VAL A 201 9.77 -4.87 -4.76
C VAL A 201 9.92 -4.90 -3.23
N GLU A 202 10.24 -3.77 -2.62
CA GLU A 202 10.42 -3.65 -1.17
C GLU A 202 9.12 -3.91 -0.41
N ALA A 203 7.98 -3.52 -0.97
CA ALA A 203 6.66 -3.78 -0.42
C ALA A 203 6.12 -5.18 -0.77
N GLY A 204 6.91 -6.04 -1.44
CA GLY A 204 6.56 -7.43 -1.72
C GLY A 204 5.46 -7.64 -2.76
N TYR A 205 5.05 -6.58 -3.47
CA TYR A 205 4.02 -6.63 -4.52
C TYR A 205 4.52 -7.34 -5.78
N ILE A 206 5.81 -7.22 -6.07
CA ILE A 206 6.47 -7.89 -7.19
C ILE A 206 7.83 -8.41 -6.74
N THR A 207 8.31 -9.48 -7.37
CA THR A 207 9.68 -9.95 -7.16
C THR A 207 10.69 -9.09 -7.93
N ARG A 208 11.96 -9.17 -7.54
CA ARG A 208 13.07 -8.53 -8.28
C ARG A 208 13.08 -8.98 -9.76
N GLU A 209 12.87 -10.27 -10.02
CA GLU A 209 12.79 -10.83 -11.37
C GLU A 209 11.61 -10.26 -12.18
N GLN A 210 10.44 -10.12 -11.55
CA GLN A 210 9.26 -9.53 -12.18
C GLN A 210 9.50 -8.05 -12.53
N LEU A 211 10.16 -7.29 -11.64
CA LEU A 211 10.56 -5.92 -11.90
C LEU A 211 11.53 -5.82 -13.08
N GLU A 212 12.57 -6.66 -13.12
CA GLU A 212 13.54 -6.67 -14.21
C GLU A 212 12.90 -6.98 -15.56
N LYS A 213 11.99 -7.95 -15.60
CA LYS A 213 11.21 -8.27 -16.79
C LYS A 213 10.34 -7.10 -17.26
N ALA A 214 9.66 -6.43 -16.33
CA ALA A 214 8.83 -5.27 -16.65
C ALA A 214 9.67 -4.09 -17.15
N LEU A 215 10.86 -3.86 -16.57
CA LEU A 215 11.81 -2.83 -17.02
C LEU A 215 12.39 -3.15 -18.41
N ALA A 216 12.64 -4.42 -18.73
CA ALA A 216 13.08 -4.83 -20.06
C ALA A 216 12.01 -4.52 -21.11
N LEU A 217 10.74 -4.86 -20.83
CA LEU A 217 9.61 -4.51 -21.69
C LEU A 217 9.42 -2.99 -21.78
N GLN A 218 9.65 -2.24 -20.72
CA GLN A 218 9.54 -0.77 -20.77
C GLN A 218 10.56 -0.15 -21.72
N LYS A 219 11.76 -0.74 -21.83
CA LYS A 219 12.78 -0.29 -22.79
C LYS A 219 12.35 -0.53 -24.24
N GLU A 220 11.63 -1.63 -24.49
CA GLU A 220 11.08 -2.00 -25.79
C GLU A 220 9.85 -1.14 -26.14
N TYR A 221 8.92 -0.98 -25.20
CA TYR A 221 7.69 -0.20 -25.33
C TYR A 221 7.83 1.16 -24.65
N ARG A 222 8.62 2.06 -25.26
CA ARG A 222 8.95 3.40 -24.74
C ARG A 222 7.75 4.27 -24.35
N GLN A 223 6.59 4.04 -24.96
CA GLN A 223 5.35 4.79 -24.69
C GLN A 223 4.58 4.29 -23.47
N LYS A 224 4.89 3.09 -22.95
CA LYS A 224 4.20 2.51 -21.81
C LYS A 224 4.94 2.82 -20.51
N ARG A 225 4.18 3.14 -19.47
CA ARG A 225 4.73 3.31 -18.12
C ARG A 225 4.94 1.94 -17.46
N LEU A 226 5.85 1.89 -16.49
CA LEU A 226 6.16 0.66 -15.74
C LEU A 226 4.90 0.06 -15.09
N GLY A 227 4.03 0.90 -14.51
CA GLY A 227 2.79 0.44 -13.88
C GLY A 227 1.84 -0.26 -14.84
N GLN A 228 1.67 0.26 -16.06
CA GLN A 228 0.85 -0.37 -17.10
C GLN A 228 1.39 -1.75 -17.49
N ILE A 229 2.71 -1.85 -17.67
CA ILE A 229 3.37 -3.11 -18.02
C ILE A 229 3.18 -4.14 -16.90
N LEU A 230 3.33 -3.74 -15.64
CA LEU A 230 3.11 -4.63 -14.50
C LEU A 230 1.67 -5.15 -14.41
N VAL A 231 0.69 -4.32 -14.79
CA VAL A 231 -0.72 -4.73 -14.89
C VAL A 231 -0.96 -5.67 -16.07
N GLU A 232 -0.41 -5.38 -17.25
CA GLU A 232 -0.53 -6.23 -18.44
C GLU A 232 0.09 -7.62 -18.24
N LEU A 233 1.22 -7.67 -17.52
CA LEU A 233 1.86 -8.92 -17.10
C LEU A 233 1.08 -9.67 -16.00
N LYS A 234 -0.03 -9.10 -15.50
CA LYS A 234 -0.85 -9.62 -14.40
C LYS A 234 -0.09 -9.79 -13.10
N TYR A 235 0.98 -9.02 -12.91
CA TYR A 235 1.72 -8.99 -11.64
C TYR A 235 1.02 -8.09 -10.63
N LEU A 236 0.34 -7.03 -11.09
CA LEU A 236 -0.39 -6.09 -10.25
C LEU A 236 -1.75 -5.75 -10.83
N THR A 237 -2.64 -5.24 -9.97
CA THR A 237 -3.86 -4.57 -10.41
C THR A 237 -3.64 -3.06 -10.51
N PRO A 238 -4.47 -2.34 -11.29
CA PRO A 238 -4.49 -0.88 -11.32
C PRO A 238 -4.58 -0.24 -9.92
N ASN A 239 -5.33 -0.85 -9.02
CA ASN A 239 -5.52 -0.36 -7.66
C ASN A 239 -4.26 -0.56 -6.81
N ASP A 240 -3.50 -1.64 -7.00
CA ASP A 240 -2.21 -1.84 -6.35
C ASP A 240 -1.21 -0.75 -6.76
N ILE A 241 -1.18 -0.40 -8.05
CA ILE A 241 -0.34 0.70 -8.57
C ILE A 241 -0.75 2.05 -7.95
N CYS A 242 -2.05 2.36 -7.92
CA CYS A 242 -2.54 3.60 -7.34
C CYS A 242 -2.19 3.73 -5.86
N LEU A 243 -2.39 2.65 -5.10
CA LEU A 243 -2.11 2.61 -3.67
C LEU A 243 -0.61 2.81 -3.39
N ALA A 244 0.25 2.15 -4.17
CA ALA A 244 1.70 2.29 -4.07
C ALA A 244 2.14 3.74 -4.34
N LEU A 245 1.67 4.34 -5.44
CA LEU A 245 1.97 5.71 -5.82
C LEU A 245 1.44 6.73 -4.81
N ALA A 246 0.19 6.57 -4.36
CA ALA A 246 -0.44 7.42 -3.36
C ALA A 246 0.32 7.41 -2.03
N SER A 247 0.73 6.22 -1.59
CA SER A 247 1.55 6.06 -0.38
C SER A 247 2.93 6.68 -0.53
N GLN A 248 3.57 6.54 -1.69
CA GLN A 248 4.88 7.10 -1.96
C GLN A 248 4.86 8.63 -1.97
N LEU A 249 3.84 9.21 -2.62
CA LEU A 249 3.77 10.63 -2.91
C LEU A 249 3.01 11.41 -1.83
N GLY A 250 2.30 10.72 -0.94
CA GLY A 250 1.49 11.35 0.12
C GLY A 250 0.18 11.95 -0.36
N PHE A 251 -0.40 11.41 -1.44
CA PHE A 251 -1.67 11.87 -2.01
C PHE A 251 -2.80 10.88 -1.72
N ALA A 252 -4.05 11.34 -1.77
CA ALA A 252 -5.20 10.44 -1.88
C ALA A 252 -5.25 9.81 -3.29
N TRP A 253 -6.03 8.74 -3.47
CA TRP A 253 -6.21 8.11 -4.78
C TRP A 253 -7.69 7.88 -5.08
N VAL A 254 -8.00 7.70 -6.36
CA VAL A 254 -9.36 7.45 -6.86
C VAL A 254 -9.37 6.29 -7.85
N ASP A 255 -10.41 5.46 -7.76
CA ASP A 255 -10.68 4.40 -8.74
C ASP A 255 -11.54 4.95 -9.88
N LEU A 256 -10.90 5.39 -10.96
CA LEU A 256 -11.58 5.93 -12.14
C LEU A 256 -12.43 4.89 -12.89
N ASN A 257 -12.23 3.59 -12.66
CA ASN A 257 -13.04 2.56 -13.30
C ASN A 257 -14.43 2.42 -12.66
N GLN A 258 -14.60 2.88 -11.42
CA GLN A 258 -15.87 2.84 -10.68
C GLN A 258 -16.51 4.22 -10.54
N THR A 259 -15.83 5.27 -10.99
CA THR A 259 -16.30 6.64 -10.86
C THR A 259 -17.04 7.06 -12.13
N VAL A 260 -18.29 7.49 -11.98
CA VAL A 260 -19.05 8.11 -13.06
C VAL A 260 -18.80 9.62 -13.00
N ILE A 261 -18.13 10.16 -14.02
CA ILE A 261 -17.77 11.57 -14.09
C ILE A 261 -18.68 12.25 -15.13
N PRO A 262 -19.50 13.23 -14.73
CA PRO A 262 -20.30 14.02 -15.66
C PRO A 262 -19.44 14.81 -16.65
N ASP A 263 -19.88 14.95 -17.90
CA ASP A 263 -19.14 15.71 -18.94
C ASP A 263 -18.93 17.18 -18.54
N GLU A 264 -19.88 17.78 -17.82
CA GLU A 264 -19.75 19.13 -17.26
C GLU A 264 -18.55 19.29 -16.33
N ILE A 265 -18.15 18.24 -15.60
CA ILE A 265 -16.96 18.24 -14.73
C ILE A 265 -15.69 18.09 -15.57
N ILE A 266 -15.71 17.19 -16.56
CA ILE A 266 -14.56 16.97 -17.46
C ILE A 266 -14.22 18.26 -18.23
N ASN A 267 -15.24 19.02 -18.64
CA ASN A 267 -15.08 20.26 -19.40
C ASN A 267 -14.66 21.47 -18.55
N LEU A 268 -14.45 21.32 -17.24
CA LEU A 268 -13.92 22.38 -16.38
C LEU A 268 -12.43 22.67 -16.62
N LEU A 269 -11.72 21.78 -17.32
CA LEU A 269 -10.37 22.03 -17.81
C LEU A 269 -10.34 21.97 -19.34
N PRO A 270 -9.51 22.80 -20.01
CA PRO A 270 -9.34 22.73 -21.45
C PRO A 270 -8.85 21.35 -21.92
N ALA A 271 -9.40 20.87 -23.04
CA ALA A 271 -9.05 19.56 -23.62
C ALA A 271 -7.55 19.43 -23.91
N GLU A 272 -6.91 20.49 -24.37
CA GLU A 272 -5.48 20.55 -24.65
C GLU A 272 -4.66 20.34 -23.37
N ALA A 273 -5.09 20.90 -22.25
CA ALA A 273 -4.43 20.75 -20.97
C ALA A 273 -4.62 19.32 -20.42
N ILE A 274 -5.83 18.79 -20.51
CA ILE A 274 -6.16 17.40 -20.15
C ILE A 274 -5.26 16.41 -20.91
N LYS A 275 -5.14 16.57 -22.24
CA LYS A 275 -4.29 15.73 -23.09
C LYS A 275 -2.80 15.91 -22.77
N LYS A 276 -2.33 17.16 -22.63
CA LYS A 276 -0.91 17.48 -22.41
C LYS A 276 -0.39 16.93 -21.08
N TYR A 277 -1.14 17.12 -19.99
CA TYR A 277 -0.71 16.72 -18.65
C TYR A 277 -1.20 15.33 -18.24
N GLU A 278 -1.97 14.65 -19.11
CA GLU A 278 -2.59 13.35 -18.83
C GLU A 278 -3.34 13.36 -17.48
N VAL A 279 -4.31 14.26 -17.35
CA VAL A 279 -5.13 14.44 -16.14
C VAL A 279 -6.61 14.33 -16.45
N ILE A 280 -7.43 14.02 -15.45
CA ILE A 280 -8.90 14.01 -15.58
C ILE A 280 -9.54 14.73 -14.39
N PRO A 281 -10.36 15.77 -14.60
CA PRO A 281 -11.25 16.29 -13.57
C PRO A 281 -12.23 15.22 -13.10
N VAL A 282 -12.45 15.10 -11.79
CA VAL A 282 -13.24 14.00 -11.20
C VAL A 282 -14.53 14.49 -10.56
N GLU A 283 -14.44 15.50 -9.69
CA GLU A 283 -15.57 16.03 -8.94
C GLU A 283 -15.28 17.45 -8.43
N ILE A 284 -16.33 18.16 -8.04
CA ILE A 284 -16.21 19.35 -7.19
C ILE A 284 -16.49 18.92 -5.75
N LYS A 285 -15.50 19.09 -4.88
CA LYS A 285 -15.58 18.79 -3.45
C LYS A 285 -15.99 20.03 -2.67
N GLY A 286 -17.00 19.90 -1.82
CA GLY A 286 -17.52 21.01 -1.03
C GLY A 286 -18.30 22.00 -1.91
N LYS A 287 -17.85 23.26 -1.98
CA LYS A 287 -18.51 24.30 -2.80
C LYS A 287 -17.72 24.71 -4.05
N ASP A 288 -16.39 24.55 -4.03
CA ASP A 288 -15.52 25.21 -5.02
C ASP A 288 -14.16 24.53 -5.26
N ILE A 289 -13.89 23.32 -4.74
CA ILE A 289 -12.60 22.64 -4.97
C ILE A 289 -12.73 21.62 -6.08
N LEU A 290 -12.03 21.82 -7.20
CA LEU A 290 -11.98 20.85 -8.29
C LEU A 290 -10.94 19.76 -7.98
N VAL A 291 -11.40 18.51 -7.87
CA VAL A 291 -10.55 17.34 -7.69
C VAL A 291 -10.06 16.86 -9.05
N VAL A 292 -8.75 16.76 -9.23
CA VAL A 292 -8.10 16.37 -10.49
C VAL A 292 -7.27 15.11 -10.28
N ALA A 293 -7.59 14.07 -11.04
CA ALA A 293 -6.84 12.81 -11.06
C ALA A 293 -5.63 12.90 -11.99
N SER A 294 -4.48 12.45 -11.49
CA SER A 294 -3.22 12.35 -12.25
C SER A 294 -2.45 11.10 -11.82
N SER A 295 -1.62 10.55 -12.70
CA SER A 295 -0.64 9.52 -12.34
C SER A 295 0.63 10.11 -11.71
N GLN A 296 0.85 11.42 -11.86
CA GLN A 296 2.02 12.14 -11.35
C GLN A 296 1.60 13.48 -10.69
N PRO A 297 0.77 13.45 -9.64
CA PRO A 297 0.22 14.66 -9.02
C PRO A 297 1.26 15.51 -8.30
N GLN A 298 2.53 15.09 -8.22
CA GLN A 298 3.63 15.85 -7.64
C GLN A 298 4.31 16.81 -8.61
N ASP A 299 4.08 16.66 -9.92
CA ASP A 299 4.72 17.46 -10.97
C ASP A 299 4.44 18.98 -10.78
N PRO A 300 5.48 19.80 -10.57
CA PRO A 300 5.31 21.23 -10.31
C PRO A 300 4.79 22.00 -11.52
N ASP A 301 5.13 21.60 -12.75
CA ASP A 301 4.71 22.28 -13.98
C ASP A 301 3.23 22.00 -14.24
N LEU A 302 2.80 20.73 -14.08
CA LEU A 302 1.39 20.34 -14.09
C LEU A 302 0.58 21.18 -13.10
N LYS A 303 1.03 21.29 -11.85
CA LYS A 303 0.30 22.07 -10.82
C LYS A 303 0.20 23.53 -11.16
N LYS A 304 1.30 24.13 -11.61
CA LYS A 304 1.37 25.56 -11.93
C LYS A 304 0.45 25.89 -13.10
N ASP A 305 0.57 25.13 -14.18
CA ASP A 305 -0.13 25.42 -15.42
C ASP A 305 -1.63 25.14 -15.28
N LEU A 306 -2.03 24.02 -14.66
CA LEU A 306 -3.45 23.74 -14.42
C LEU A 306 -4.10 24.75 -13.48
N ARG A 307 -3.40 25.23 -12.44
CA ARG A 307 -3.92 26.28 -11.55
C ARG A 307 -4.12 27.62 -12.26
N SER A 308 -3.39 27.87 -13.35
CA SER A 308 -3.56 29.09 -14.15
C SER A 308 -4.73 29.00 -15.15
N LEU A 309 -5.16 27.78 -15.46
CA LEU A 309 -6.21 27.48 -16.43
C LEU A 309 -7.56 27.18 -15.78
N ALA A 310 -7.56 26.81 -14.50
CA ALA A 310 -8.76 26.48 -13.75
C ALA A 310 -9.32 27.71 -13.04
N ASP A 311 -10.65 27.86 -13.09
CA ASP A 311 -11.38 28.88 -12.30
C ASP A 311 -11.55 28.49 -10.81
N PHE A 312 -11.13 27.27 -10.46
CA PHE A 312 -11.31 26.67 -9.13
C PHE A 312 -9.97 26.31 -8.47
N PRO A 313 -9.86 26.40 -7.14
CA PRO A 313 -8.81 25.73 -6.38
C PRO A 313 -8.71 24.24 -6.73
N LEU A 314 -7.49 23.76 -6.96
CA LEU A 314 -7.23 22.37 -7.37
C LEU A 314 -6.74 21.51 -6.21
N GLU A 315 -7.40 20.38 -5.97
CA GLU A 315 -6.92 19.26 -5.15
C GLU A 315 -6.54 18.10 -6.08
N PHE A 316 -5.32 17.56 -5.94
CA PHE A 316 -4.84 16.48 -6.80
C PHE A 316 -4.96 15.13 -6.10
N VAL A 317 -5.36 14.12 -6.87
CA VAL A 317 -5.43 12.72 -6.43
C VAL A 317 -4.70 11.81 -7.41
N VAL A 318 -4.20 10.69 -6.92
CA VAL A 318 -3.56 9.66 -7.75
C VAL A 318 -4.62 8.82 -8.45
N ALA A 319 -4.42 8.56 -9.73
CA ALA A 319 -5.18 7.54 -10.46
C ALA A 319 -4.30 6.76 -11.42
N PHE A 320 -4.80 5.59 -11.84
CA PHE A 320 -4.10 4.71 -12.76
C PHE A 320 -4.05 5.36 -14.13
N ASP A 321 -2.84 5.51 -14.67
CA ASP A 321 -2.59 6.12 -15.97
C ASP A 321 -3.36 5.43 -17.10
N GLY A 322 -3.49 4.10 -17.10
CA GLY A 322 -4.29 3.38 -18.08
C GLY A 322 -5.76 3.78 -18.10
N TYR A 323 -6.34 4.11 -16.94
CA TYR A 323 -7.73 4.60 -16.85
C TYR A 323 -7.85 6.07 -17.26
N ILE A 324 -6.87 6.90 -16.89
CA ILE A 324 -6.78 8.29 -17.36
C ILE A 324 -6.75 8.31 -18.90
N SER A 325 -5.81 7.59 -19.52
CA SER A 325 -5.69 7.54 -20.99
C SER A 325 -6.95 6.99 -21.67
N ALA A 326 -7.64 6.03 -21.05
CA ALA A 326 -8.90 5.50 -21.57
C ALA A 326 -10.02 6.56 -21.56
N LEU A 327 -10.16 7.32 -20.47
CA LEU A 327 -11.14 8.40 -20.37
C LEU A 327 -10.82 9.55 -21.32
N ILE A 328 -9.55 9.95 -21.44
CA ILE A 328 -9.14 10.99 -22.41
C ILE A 328 -9.54 10.58 -23.84
N ARG A 329 -9.25 9.34 -24.24
CA ARG A 329 -9.63 8.83 -25.58
C ARG A 329 -11.14 8.78 -25.79
N LYS A 330 -11.90 8.45 -24.74
CA LYS A 330 -13.37 8.37 -24.80
C LYS A 330 -14.01 9.75 -24.98
N HIS A 331 -13.54 10.75 -24.22
CA HIS A 331 -14.17 12.08 -24.19
C HIS A 331 -13.56 13.05 -25.20
N PHE A 332 -12.30 12.85 -25.60
CA PHE A 332 -11.58 13.71 -26.55
C PHE A 332 -10.90 12.88 -27.65
N PRO A 333 -11.68 12.18 -28.51
CA PRO A 333 -11.11 11.41 -29.62
C PRO A 333 -10.27 12.33 -30.52
N ASP A 334 -9.16 11.80 -31.04
CA ASP A 334 -8.34 12.56 -31.97
C ASP A 334 -9.14 12.76 -33.27
N SER A 335 -9.32 14.02 -33.66
CA SER A 335 -9.95 14.36 -34.94
C SER A 335 -9.06 13.81 -36.05
N SER A 336 -9.61 12.89 -36.84
CA SER A 336 -8.95 12.28 -38.00
C SER A 336 -8.66 13.29 -39.10
#